data_AF-A0A938E3R2-F1
#
_entry.id   AF-A0A938E3R2-F1
#
_cell.length_a   1.000
_cell.length_b   1.000
_cell.length_c   1.000
_cell.angle_alpha   90.00
_cell.angle_beta   90.00
_cell.angle_gamma   90.00
#
_symmetry.space_group_name_H-M   'P 1'
#
loop_
_entity.id
_entity.type
_entity.pdbx_description
1 polymer ?
#
loop_
_entity_poly.entity_id
_entity_poly.type
_entity_poly.pdbx_seq_one_letter_code
_entity_poly.pdbx_strand_id
1 'polypeptide(L)'
;MPLLPGELSAHPSPFQYVMIAVVLCVITALEVGMYYLEGEISDGLLVALLLVSALVKFVLVAGWYMHLRTDRPIFRRFFIMGGVAAIILYMIILTTLHAFA
;
A
#
# COMPACT_ATOMS: atom_id res chain seq x y z
N MET A 1 2.85 26.74 14.89
CA MET A 1 3.83 26.54 15.98
C MET A 1 5.18 27.01 15.47
N PRO A 2 5.96 27.81 16.20
CA PRO A 2 7.29 28.24 15.76
C PRO A 2 8.26 27.04 15.72
N LEU A 3 9.23 27.09 14.81
CA LEU A 3 10.16 26.00 14.52
C LEU A 3 11.29 25.99 15.57
N LEU A 4 11.62 24.81 16.12
CA LEU A 4 12.76 24.64 17.03
C LEU A 4 14.08 24.61 16.22
N PRO A 5 15.24 25.01 16.78
CA PRO A 5 16.51 24.97 16.07
C PRO A 5 16.90 23.53 15.70
N GLY A 6 16.98 23.22 14.40
CA GLY A 6 17.33 21.88 13.88
C GLY A 6 16.25 21.22 12.99
N GLU A 7 15.05 21.79 12.93
CA GLU A 7 13.92 21.27 12.16
C GLU A 7 13.99 21.70 10.67
N LEU A 8 14.12 20.72 9.76
CA LEU A 8 14.27 20.95 8.31
C LEU A 8 12.93 21.15 7.56
N SER A 9 11.77 20.88 8.17
CA SER A 9 10.44 21.08 7.57
C SER A 9 9.33 21.16 8.62
N ALA A 10 8.27 21.92 8.33
CA ALA A 10 7.10 22.00 9.20
C ALA A 10 6.37 20.65 9.26
N HIS A 11 6.12 20.14 10.47
CA HIS A 11 5.37 18.91 10.66
C HIS A 11 3.98 18.99 9.99
N PRO A 12 3.64 18.04 9.11
CA PRO A 12 2.31 17.99 8.52
C PRO A 12 1.24 17.88 9.60
N SER A 13 0.14 18.62 9.40
CA SER A 13 -1.00 18.65 10.31
C SER A 13 -1.52 17.23 10.60
N PRO A 14 -1.69 16.82 11.87
CA PRO A 14 -2.27 15.53 12.26
C PRO A 14 -3.62 15.24 11.57
N PHE A 15 -4.36 16.30 11.22
CA PHE A 15 -5.64 16.21 10.53
C PHE A 15 -5.54 15.50 9.17
N GLN A 16 -4.44 15.68 8.44
CA GLN A 16 -4.27 15.08 7.12
C GLN A 16 -4.13 13.55 7.22
N TYR A 17 -3.43 13.06 8.24
CA TYR A 17 -3.30 11.62 8.51
C TYR A 17 -4.63 11.00 8.90
N VAL A 18 -5.44 11.68 9.71
CA VAL A 18 -6.78 11.19 10.10
C VAL A 18 -7.68 11.06 8.88
N MET A 19 -7.67 12.05 7.97
CA MET A 19 -8.46 12.00 6.74
C MET A 19 -8.07 10.79 5.86
N ILE A 20 -6.76 10.51 5.76
CA ILE A 20 -6.26 9.34 5.02
C ILE A 20 -6.65 8.03 5.70
N ALA A 21 -6.62 7.98 7.04
CA ALA A 21 -7.09 6.82 7.82
C ALA A 21 -8.56 6.49 7.51
N VAL A 22 -9.40 7.53 7.43
CA VAL A 22 -10.82 7.38 7.11
C VAL A 22 -10.99 6.83 5.69
N VAL A 23 -10.25 7.33 4.71
CA VAL A 23 -10.29 6.79 3.33
C VAL A 23 -9.88 5.32 3.30
N LEU A 24 -8.81 4.94 3.99
CA LEU A 24 -8.36 3.55 4.10
C LEU A 24 -9.42 2.66 4.76
N CYS A 25 -10.07 3.17 5.82
CA CYS A 25 -11.14 2.48 6.51
C CYS A 25 -12.33 2.23 5.58
N VAL A 26 -12.76 3.23 4.82
CA VAL A 26 -13.86 3.09 3.84
C VAL A 26 -13.52 2.08 2.75
N ILE A 27 -12.31 2.14 2.18
CA ILE A 27 -11.86 1.16 1.17
C ILE A 27 -11.92 -0.26 1.75
N THR A 28 -11.47 -0.43 2.99
CA THR A 28 -11.45 -1.75 3.65
C THR A 28 -12.87 -2.22 4.00
N ALA A 29 -13.76 -1.34 4.43
CA ALA A 29 -15.16 -1.67 4.69
C ALA A 29 -15.88 -2.09 3.40
N LEU A 30 -15.61 -1.41 2.28
CA LEU A 30 -16.11 -1.79 0.96
C LEU A 30 -15.59 -3.17 0.54
N GLU A 31 -14.29 -3.43 0.73
CA GLU A 31 -13.67 -4.71 0.41
C GLU A 31 -14.28 -5.88 1.20
N VAL A 32 -14.46 -5.70 2.51
CA VAL A 32 -15.12 -6.67 3.38
C VAL A 32 -16.58 -6.85 2.96
N GLY A 33 -17.29 -5.75 2.68
CA GLY A 33 -18.67 -5.81 2.20
C GLY A 33 -18.82 -6.57 0.89
N MET A 34 -17.92 -6.36 -0.07
CA MET A 34 -17.92 -7.06 -1.34
C MET A 34 -17.55 -8.54 -1.21
N TYR A 35 -16.64 -8.88 -0.28
CA TYR A 35 -16.35 -10.27 0.05
C TYR A 35 -17.57 -11.02 0.61
N TYR A 36 -18.39 -10.37 1.45
CA TYR A 36 -19.63 -10.98 1.96
C TYR A 36 -20.74 -11.13 0.91
N LEU A 37 -20.64 -10.43 -0.22
CA LEU A 37 -21.57 -10.53 -1.36
C LEU A 37 -21.07 -11.52 -2.43
N GLU A 38 -20.08 -12.38 -2.09
CA GLU A 38 -19.64 -13.50 -2.94
C GLU A 38 -20.85 -14.34 -3.38
N GLY A 39 -21.17 -14.26 -4.69
CA GLY A 39 -22.31 -14.96 -5.29
C GLY A 39 -23.03 -14.18 -6.40
N GLU A 40 -23.02 -12.85 -6.37
CA GLU A 40 -23.64 -12.01 -7.41
C GLU A 40 -22.65 -11.55 -8.50
N ILE A 41 -21.34 -11.66 -8.21
CA ILE A 41 -20.24 -11.14 -9.02
C ILE A 41 -19.38 -12.32 -9.48
N SER A 42 -18.84 -12.26 -10.70
CA SER A 42 -17.92 -13.31 -11.18
C SER A 42 -16.65 -13.37 -10.33
N ASP A 43 -16.25 -14.59 -9.96
CA ASP A 43 -15.09 -14.86 -9.09
C ASP A 43 -13.82 -14.15 -9.58
N GLY A 44 -13.59 -14.15 -10.90
CA GLY A 44 -12.43 -13.48 -11.50
C GLY A 44 -12.45 -11.95 -11.32
N LEU A 45 -13.63 -11.32 -11.38
CA LEU A 45 -13.75 -9.88 -11.17
C LEU A 45 -13.53 -9.53 -9.69
N LEU A 46 -14.04 -10.37 -8.79
CA LEU A 46 -13.87 -10.19 -7.34
C LEU A 46 -12.39 -10.28 -6.96
N VAL A 47 -11.67 -11.30 -7.44
CA VAL A 47 -10.22 -11.42 -7.23
C VAL A 47 -9.45 -10.22 -7.78
N ALA A 48 -9.78 -9.77 -9.00
CA ALA A 48 -9.13 -8.60 -9.59
C ALA A 48 -9.37 -7.34 -8.76
N LEU A 49 -10.60 -7.13 -8.27
CA LEU A 49 -10.95 -5.99 -7.44
C LEU A 49 -10.22 -6.02 -6.10
N LEU A 50 -10.15 -7.18 -5.43
CA LEU A 50 -9.42 -7.36 -4.17
C LEU A 50 -7.91 -7.10 -4.34
N LEU A 51 -7.33 -7.52 -5.47
CA LEU A 51 -5.92 -7.23 -5.76
C LEU A 51 -5.68 -5.74 -6.00
N VAL A 52 -6.58 -5.07 -6.72
CA VAL A 52 -6.49 -3.62 -6.95
C VAL A 52 -6.69 -2.84 -5.64
N SER A 53 -7.67 -3.19 -4.81
CA SER A 53 -7.87 -2.56 -3.50
C SER A 53 -6.65 -2.74 -2.61
N ALA A 54 -6.05 -3.94 -2.58
CA ALA A 54 -4.82 -4.21 -1.85
C ALA A 54 -3.66 -3.32 -2.32
N LEU A 55 -3.46 -3.19 -3.64
CA LEU A 55 -2.41 -2.34 -4.20
C LEU A 55 -2.61 -0.86 -3.88
N VAL A 56 -3.85 -0.36 -4.00
CA VAL A 56 -4.19 1.04 -3.71
C VAL A 56 -3.91 1.35 -2.23
N LYS A 57 -4.36 0.50 -1.31
CA LYS A 57 -4.10 0.68 0.13
C LYS A 57 -2.61 0.63 0.43
N PHE A 58 -1.86 -0.29 -0.18
CA PHE A 58 -0.42 -0.39 -0.01
C PHE A 58 0.29 0.92 -0.40
N VAL A 59 -0.03 1.50 -1.56
CA VAL A 59 0.56 2.76 -2.03
C VAL A 59 0.17 3.93 -1.11
N LEU A 60 -1.07 3.98 -0.64
CA LEU A 60 -1.54 5.00 0.30
C LEU A 60 -0.78 4.93 1.63
N VAL A 61 -0.60 3.73 2.18
CA VAL A 61 0.14 3.52 3.42
C VAL A 61 1.63 3.83 3.23
N ALA A 62 2.24 3.33 2.17
CA ALA A 62 3.65 3.56 1.87
C ALA A 62 3.95 5.05 1.61
N GLY A 63 3.04 5.76 0.93
CA GLY A 63 3.20 7.18 0.61
C GLY A 63 3.08 8.09 1.84
N TRP A 64 2.06 7.88 2.67
CA TRP A 64 1.73 8.80 3.76
C TRP A 64 2.14 8.31 5.15
N TYR A 65 1.90 7.05 5.51
CA TYR A 65 2.23 6.54 6.85
C TYR A 65 3.67 6.05 6.99
N MET A 66 4.28 5.54 5.92
CA MET A 66 5.71 5.21 5.90
C MET A 66 6.60 6.41 5.53
N HIS A 67 6.01 7.61 5.41
CA HIS A 67 6.71 8.87 5.14
C HIS A 67 7.58 8.91 3.87
N LEU A 68 7.47 7.92 2.96
CA LEU A 68 8.29 7.86 1.74
C LEU A 68 8.08 9.05 0.79
N ARG A 69 6.95 9.76 0.94
CA ARG A 69 6.68 11.01 0.22
C ARG A 69 7.38 12.22 0.84
N THR A 70 7.52 12.26 2.16
CA THR A 70 7.99 13.42 2.93
C THR A 70 9.50 13.32 3.22
N ASP A 71 10.03 12.11 3.27
CA ASP A 71 11.43 11.83 3.55
C ASP A 71 12.35 11.93 2.32
N ARG A 72 13.66 11.84 2.59
CA ARG A 72 14.69 11.85 1.55
C ARG A 72 14.50 10.70 0.56
N PRO A 73 14.83 10.89 -0.74
CA PRO A 73 14.61 9.89 -1.78
C PRO A 73 15.41 8.59 -1.58
N ILE A 74 16.37 8.58 -0.66
CA ILE A 74 17.14 7.39 -0.29
C ILE A 74 16.25 6.29 0.33
N PHE A 75 15.32 6.66 1.21
CA PHE A 75 14.43 5.71 1.88
C PHE A 75 13.43 5.10 0.89
N ARG A 76 12.89 5.93 -0.01
CA ARG A 76 12.03 5.49 -1.11
C ARG A 76 12.74 4.48 -2.02
N ARG A 77 14.02 4.71 -2.36
CA ARG A 77 14.79 3.77 -3.19
C ARG A 77 15.03 2.44 -2.50
N PHE A 78 15.34 2.46 -1.20
CA PHE A 78 15.56 1.22 -0.44
C PHE A 78 14.28 0.37 -0.35
N PHE A 79 13.13 1.02 -0.14
CA PHE A 79 11.83 0.34 -0.12
C PHE A 79 11.47 -0.28 -1.49
N ILE A 80 11.67 0.48 -2.58
CA ILE A 80 11.42 -0.03 -3.94
C ILE A 80 12.36 -1.20 -4.26
N MET A 81 13.63 -1.13 -3.85
CA MET A 81 14.59 -2.23 -4.04
C MET A 81 14.10 -3.50 -3.33
N GLY A 82 13.60 -3.39 -2.10
CA GLY A 82 12.98 -4.50 -1.38
C GLY A 82 11.75 -5.07 -2.09
N GLY A 83 10.87 -4.20 -2.60
CA GLY A 83 9.69 -4.61 -3.37
C GLY A 83 10.05 -5.36 -4.66
N VAL A 84 11.03 -4.86 -5.41
CA VAL A 84 11.54 -5.52 -6.62
C VAL A 84 12.20 -6.86 -6.28
N ALA A 85 13.01 -6.90 -5.22
CA ALA A 85 13.65 -8.13 -4.76
C ALA A 85 12.62 -9.20 -4.35
N ALA A 86 11.53 -8.80 -3.68
CA ALA A 86 10.45 -9.70 -3.31
C ALA A 86 9.76 -10.31 -4.55
N ILE A 87 9.48 -9.51 -5.57
CA ILE A 87 8.89 -9.98 -6.83
C ILE A 87 9.85 -10.97 -7.52
N ILE A 88 11.15 -10.64 -7.61
CA ILE A 88 12.16 -11.49 -8.21
C ILE A 88 12.24 -12.84 -7.47
N LEU A 89 12.32 -12.80 -6.14
CA LEU A 89 12.40 -14.02 -5.32
C LEU A 89 11.14 -14.89 -5.49
N TYR A 90 9.96 -14.27 -5.51
CA TYR A 90 8.70 -14.98 -5.74
C TYR A 90 8.69 -15.68 -7.10
N MET A 91 9.12 -14.99 -8.17
CA MET A 91 9.24 -15.58 -9.51
C MET A 91 10.22 -16.76 -9.54
N ILE A 92 11.39 -16.63 -8.91
CA ILE A 92 12.38 -17.71 -8.81
C ILE A 92 11.77 -18.94 -8.13
N ILE A 93 11.07 -18.75 -7.01
CA ILE A 93 10.43 -19.84 -6.28
C ILE A 93 9.37 -20.51 -7.15
N LEU A 94 8.49 -19.75 -7.82
CA LEU A 94 7.47 -20.31 -8.70
C LEU A 94 8.08 -21.15 -9.85
N THR A 95 9.18 -20.70 -10.44
CA THR A 95 9.88 -21.48 -11.48
C THR A 95 10.50 -22.76 -10.92
N THR A 96 11.03 -22.72 -9.70
CA THR A 96 11.61 -23.89 -9.03
C THR A 96 10.56 -24.92 -8.66
N LEU A 97 9.35 -24.47 -8.32
CA LEU A 97 8.21 -25.32 -7.99
C LEU A 97 7.54 -25.96 -9.22
N HIS A 98 8.11 -25.81 -10.43
CA HIS A 98 7.54 -26.29 -11.68
C HIS A 98 6.09 -25.82 -11.92
N ALA A 99 5.66 -24.70 -11.33
CA ALA A 99 4.30 -24.17 -11.52
C ALA A 99 3.99 -23.78 -12.97
N PHE A 100 5.02 -23.71 -13.83
CA PHE A 100 4.95 -23.35 -15.24
C PHE A 100 5.49 -24.45 -16.19
N ALA A 101 5.73 -25.68 -15.69
CA ALA A 101 6.19 -26.82 -16.48
C ALA A 101 5.10 -27.87 -16.71
#